data_AF-A0AAW2YPA8-F1
#
_entry.id   AF-A0AAW2YPA8-F1
#
_cell.length_a   1.000
_cell.length_b   1.000
_cell.length_c   1.000
_cell.angle_alpha   90.00
_cell.angle_beta   90.00
_cell.angle_gamma   90.00
#
_symmetry.space_group_name_H-M   'P 1'
#
loop_
_entity.id
_entity.type
_entity.pdbx_description
1 polymer ?
#
loop_
_entity_poly.entity_id
_entity_poly.type
_entity_poly.pdbx_seq_one_letter_code
_entity_poly.pdbx_strand_id
1 'polypeptide(L)'
;MNSRYQSEQVIVDLHDLLRGLKTSEISGIEDETYEAKRRDVGPNLLYKTKEIAFSKVFLNEIREPMMLLLLVIGICYAFYGEILDSIIVFIIITLMALVEVWNEYRAKKAVQSLSQSMITTCHVIRGGNSQLTNHIDLVPGDIIKLKAGDNVPADCRILSCSSLEERAYLFLESDAITPVNALLAGTHLVKGKCKSVVYDTGPRTCVGRDSILLKKIKSIREGSSNKTPLQHSMKAIAKNLTIVACVISVVIPLVGWFYNRPPREMFLYSLSLAFCLIPEELPILIKSHCVFARSNPQDKYHVCSNIQQHDGVVAVTGDGVNDAIALVAADVGISMGSGSEVAKQASSVILINDSFDSLTMAIFESRKLFSNLIKSVQFYLSCKIALVIMFAITLVTGWSFPLTPVQNIVLELFMDLGASTTFVSEQQESDVTCVPPRDSKKSILDVKFISNLIKGSVSLTLCVLLPYFYTQYDNTDNIMLSQTMGFAGWIFGHLLLALNFRTSTTPILRHGLFSNRLFLYWTVGAITVLLMGMYVPALSHVLGLVILTPSHWFVVICVCVLCTCWMDVYKSMSIGKSLHQKEYKLLEVVSCD
;
A
#
# COMPACT_ATOMS: atom_id res chain seq x y z
N MET A 1 8.15 21.73 -34.89
CA MET A 1 8.77 21.66 -36.23
C MET A 1 9.57 20.37 -36.43
N ASN A 2 10.52 20.00 -35.55
CA ASN A 2 11.37 18.80 -35.74
C ASN A 2 10.63 17.45 -35.91
N SER A 3 9.34 17.33 -35.60
CA SER A 3 8.59 16.08 -35.72
C SER A 3 8.38 15.56 -37.15
N ARG A 4 8.53 16.40 -38.19
CA ARG A 4 8.48 15.95 -39.61
C ARG A 4 9.78 15.33 -40.12
N TYR A 5 10.92 15.66 -39.50
CA TYR A 5 12.26 15.35 -40.03
C TYR A 5 12.71 13.88 -39.84
N GLN A 6 11.92 13.05 -39.14
CA GLN A 6 12.23 11.62 -38.96
C GLN A 6 11.18 10.69 -39.58
N SER A 7 9.98 11.17 -39.91
CA SER A 7 9.00 10.40 -40.70
C SER A 7 9.49 10.11 -42.13
N GLU A 8 10.42 10.90 -42.65
CA GLU A 8 10.96 10.76 -44.01
C GLU A 8 11.93 9.57 -44.15
N GLN A 9 12.61 9.14 -43.08
CA GLN A 9 13.60 8.06 -43.16
C GLN A 9 13.02 6.68 -43.48
N VAL A 10 11.70 6.46 -43.34
CA VAL A 10 11.05 5.17 -43.66
C VAL A 10 10.48 5.12 -45.09
N ILE A 11 10.65 6.21 -45.85
CA ILE A 11 10.38 6.29 -47.30
C ILE A 11 11.69 6.05 -48.11
N VAL A 12 12.85 6.07 -47.45
CA VAL A 12 14.17 5.83 -48.02
C VAL A 12 14.32 4.37 -48.50
N ASP A 13 15.06 4.17 -49.59
CA ASP A 13 15.37 2.84 -50.12
C ASP A 13 16.13 1.98 -49.10
N LEU A 14 15.90 0.66 -49.14
CA LEU A 14 16.45 -0.28 -48.17
C LEU A 14 17.99 -0.25 -48.16
N HIS A 15 18.61 -0.05 -49.32
CA HIS A 15 20.07 -0.01 -49.42
C HIS A 15 20.67 1.22 -48.73
N ASP A 16 20.02 2.38 -48.81
CA ASP A 16 20.48 3.60 -48.13
C ASP A 16 20.17 3.57 -46.62
N LEU A 17 19.08 2.90 -46.19
CA LEU A 17 18.85 2.61 -44.77
C LEU A 17 19.97 1.73 -44.19
N LEU A 18 20.36 0.66 -44.88
CA LEU A 18 21.43 -0.25 -44.46
C LEU A 18 22.80 0.46 -44.41
N ARG A 19 23.08 1.34 -45.38
CA ARG A 19 24.28 2.22 -45.38
C ARG A 19 24.28 3.19 -44.21
N GLY A 20 23.17 3.90 -43.98
CA GLY A 20 23.03 4.85 -42.86
C GLY A 20 23.16 4.17 -41.49
N LEU A 21 22.63 2.96 -41.35
CA LEU A 21 22.77 2.13 -40.15
C LEU A 21 24.11 1.39 -40.07
N LYS A 22 25.00 1.47 -41.08
CA LYS A 22 26.28 0.73 -41.16
C LYS A 22 26.11 -0.75 -40.81
N THR A 23 25.24 -1.46 -41.54
CA THR A 23 24.91 -2.87 -41.29
C THR A 23 24.72 -3.64 -42.59
N SER A 24 25.04 -4.93 -42.56
CA SER A 24 24.98 -5.86 -43.71
C SER A 24 23.80 -6.79 -43.59
N GLU A 25 22.99 -6.96 -44.64
CA GLU A 25 21.81 -7.83 -44.63
C GLU A 25 22.11 -9.31 -44.27
N ILE A 26 23.33 -9.76 -44.56
CA ILE A 26 23.76 -11.15 -44.33
C ILE A 26 24.48 -11.30 -42.98
N SER A 27 25.40 -10.39 -42.65
CA SER A 27 26.25 -10.48 -41.45
C SER A 27 25.77 -9.67 -40.25
N GLY A 28 24.81 -8.75 -40.43
CA GLY A 28 24.41 -7.79 -39.41
C GLY A 28 25.47 -6.71 -39.16
N ILE A 29 25.59 -6.29 -37.90
CA ILE A 29 26.66 -5.40 -37.42
C ILE A 29 27.87 -6.22 -36.92
N GLU A 30 29.03 -5.57 -36.88
CA GLU A 30 30.26 -6.10 -36.28
C GLU A 30 30.36 -5.64 -34.82
N ASP A 31 31.05 -6.40 -33.96
CA ASP A 31 31.02 -6.16 -32.52
C ASP A 31 31.64 -4.81 -32.10
N GLU A 32 32.62 -4.27 -32.85
CA GLU A 32 33.13 -2.92 -32.63
C GLU A 32 32.08 -1.83 -32.94
N THR A 33 31.29 -2.00 -34.00
CA THR A 33 30.20 -1.06 -34.33
C THR A 33 29.00 -1.21 -33.41
N TYR A 34 28.76 -2.42 -32.87
CA TYR A 34 27.84 -2.64 -31.75
C TYR A 34 28.27 -1.83 -30.52
N GLU A 35 29.51 -2.02 -30.02
CA GLU A 35 29.99 -1.33 -28.82
C GLU A 35 30.11 0.19 -28.97
N ALA A 36 30.34 0.69 -30.19
CA ALA A 36 30.25 2.13 -30.47
C ALA A 36 28.81 2.65 -30.32
N LYS A 37 27.83 2.00 -30.97
CA LYS A 37 26.41 2.37 -30.89
C LYS A 37 25.82 2.16 -29.50
N ARG A 38 26.28 1.15 -28.77
CA ARG A 38 25.82 0.83 -27.41
C ARG A 38 26.14 1.95 -26.42
N ARG A 39 27.26 2.65 -26.63
CA ARG A 39 27.67 3.83 -25.85
C ARG A 39 26.92 5.11 -26.24
N ASP A 40 26.54 5.29 -27.51
CA ASP A 40 25.77 6.46 -27.98
C ASP A 40 24.27 6.38 -27.67
N VAL A 41 23.62 5.27 -28.07
CA VAL A 41 22.16 5.11 -27.99
C VAL A 41 21.72 4.59 -26.62
N GLY A 42 22.59 3.82 -25.94
CA GLY A 42 22.28 3.19 -24.66
C GLY A 42 21.41 1.93 -24.79
N PRO A 43 20.74 1.51 -23.69
CA PRO A 43 19.89 0.32 -23.68
C PRO A 43 18.57 0.52 -24.43
N ASN A 44 18.06 -0.55 -25.05
CA ASN A 44 16.70 -0.63 -25.56
C ASN A 44 15.70 -0.80 -24.39
N LEU A 45 15.62 0.23 -23.55
CA LEU A 45 14.72 0.35 -22.40
C LEU A 45 14.01 1.68 -22.48
N LEU A 46 12.68 1.63 -22.49
CA LEU A 46 11.83 2.83 -22.45
C LEU A 46 12.08 3.66 -21.19
N TYR A 47 12.33 2.99 -20.07
CA TYR A 47 12.73 3.59 -18.81
C TYR A 47 13.81 2.77 -18.10
N LYS A 48 14.87 3.45 -17.62
CA LYS A 48 15.81 2.85 -16.68
C LYS A 48 15.19 2.90 -15.28
N THR A 49 14.75 1.75 -14.77
CA THR A 49 14.31 1.63 -13.37
C THR A 49 15.47 2.02 -12.45
N LYS A 50 15.21 2.96 -11.53
CA LYS A 50 16.22 3.38 -10.56
C LYS A 50 16.23 2.38 -9.41
N GLU A 51 17.38 1.76 -9.17
CA GLU A 51 17.55 0.84 -8.06
C GLU A 51 17.27 1.54 -6.72
N ILE A 52 16.57 0.82 -5.84
CA ILE A 52 16.17 1.35 -4.54
C ILE A 52 17.29 1.12 -3.53
N ALA A 53 18.22 2.07 -3.46
CA ALA A 53 19.31 2.07 -2.49
C ALA A 53 18.80 2.27 -1.05
N PHE A 54 19.25 1.43 -0.12
CA PHE A 54 18.88 1.49 1.30
C PHE A 54 19.11 2.86 1.92
N SER A 55 20.28 3.47 1.66
CA SER A 55 20.63 4.81 2.15
C SER A 55 19.65 5.90 1.70
N LYS A 56 19.00 5.74 0.55
CA LYS A 56 17.97 6.66 0.07
C LYS A 56 16.61 6.44 0.74
N VAL A 57 16.28 5.21 1.13
CA VAL A 57 15.09 4.94 1.96
C VAL A 57 15.29 5.57 3.33
N PHE A 58 16.39 5.23 4.01
CA PHE A 58 16.78 5.80 5.30
C PHE A 58 16.80 7.35 5.33
N LEU A 59 17.36 8.00 4.31
CA LEU A 59 17.39 9.47 4.20
C LEU A 59 16.03 10.11 3.86
N ASN A 60 15.06 9.34 3.37
CA ASN A 60 13.69 9.80 3.20
C ASN A 60 12.93 9.67 4.54
N GLU A 61 12.95 8.49 5.16
CA GLU A 61 12.24 8.21 6.42
C GLU A 61 12.61 9.20 7.54
N ILE A 62 13.91 9.48 7.75
CA ILE A 62 14.38 10.45 8.75
C ILE A 62 13.89 11.89 8.49
N ARG A 63 13.40 12.19 7.28
CA ARG A 63 12.83 13.50 6.92
C ARG A 63 11.31 13.55 7.02
N GLU A 64 10.63 12.43 7.25
CA GLU A 64 9.18 12.45 7.45
C GLU A 64 8.84 13.14 8.80
N PRO A 65 7.73 13.91 8.88
CA PRO A 65 7.45 14.77 10.04
C PRO A 65 7.36 14.03 11.38
N MET A 66 6.98 12.76 11.35
CA MET A 66 6.82 11.88 12.51
C MET A 66 8.19 11.43 13.06
N MET A 67 9.13 11.03 12.20
CA MET A 67 10.50 10.71 12.60
C MET A 67 11.25 11.92 13.15
N LEU A 68 10.98 13.10 12.59
CA LEU A 68 11.48 14.37 13.14
C LEU A 68 10.86 14.70 14.50
N LEU A 69 9.56 14.44 14.71
CA LEU A 69 8.92 14.59 16.02
C LEU A 69 9.53 13.61 17.04
N LEU A 70 9.66 12.33 16.69
CA LEU A 70 10.24 11.30 17.54
C LEU A 70 11.65 11.67 18.00
N LEU A 71 12.48 12.19 17.08
CA LEU A 71 13.82 12.71 17.41
C LEU A 71 13.75 13.96 18.33
N VAL A 72 12.78 14.86 18.14
CA VAL A 72 12.52 15.97 19.07
C VAL A 72 12.09 15.45 20.45
N ILE A 73 11.31 14.37 20.55
CA ILE A 73 10.99 13.73 21.84
C ILE A 73 12.27 13.21 22.49
N GLY A 74 13.10 12.45 21.79
CA GLY A 74 14.39 11.97 22.32
C GLY A 74 15.30 13.10 22.83
N ILE A 75 15.33 14.24 22.13
CA ILE A 75 16.07 15.44 22.56
C ILE A 75 15.42 16.09 23.79
N CYS A 76 14.09 16.24 23.82
CA CYS A 76 13.38 16.74 25.00
C CYS A 76 13.59 15.84 26.22
N TYR A 77 13.68 14.52 26.04
CA TYR A 77 14.12 13.60 27.09
C TYR A 77 15.55 13.89 27.53
N ALA A 78 16.51 14.00 26.62
CA ALA A 78 17.90 14.30 26.98
C ALA A 78 18.11 15.61 27.78
N PHE A 79 17.19 16.58 27.68
CA PHE A 79 17.21 17.81 28.49
C PHE A 79 16.31 17.79 29.74
N TYR A 80 15.17 17.09 29.72
CA TYR A 80 14.15 17.15 30.78
C TYR A 80 13.84 15.79 31.45
N GLY A 81 14.37 14.68 30.97
CA GLY A 81 14.29 13.35 31.59
C GLY A 81 15.48 13.07 32.51
N GLU A 82 15.58 11.86 33.06
CA GLU A 82 16.79 11.41 33.76
C GLU A 82 17.82 10.87 32.75
N ILE A 83 19.11 10.84 33.11
CA ILE A 83 20.17 10.43 32.18
C ILE A 83 19.95 8.99 31.69
N LEU A 84 19.52 8.09 32.59
CA LEU A 84 19.18 6.71 32.25
C LEU A 84 17.95 6.66 31.33
N ASP A 85 16.83 7.25 31.74
CA ASP A 85 15.59 7.32 30.95
C ASP A 85 15.82 7.88 29.55
N SER A 86 16.68 8.88 29.42
CA SER A 86 17.00 9.54 28.14
C SER A 86 17.76 8.61 27.21
N ILE A 87 18.76 7.89 27.73
CA ILE A 87 19.50 6.87 26.96
C ILE A 87 18.55 5.74 26.56
N ILE A 88 17.66 5.31 27.46
CA ILE A 88 16.66 4.27 27.25
C ILE A 88 15.67 4.66 26.16
N VAL A 89 15.05 5.84 26.26
CA VAL A 89 14.13 6.39 25.25
C VAL A 89 14.82 6.55 23.91
N PHE A 90 16.07 7.05 23.87
CA PHE A 90 16.84 7.19 22.64
C PHE A 90 17.15 5.82 21.98
N ILE A 91 17.44 4.78 22.76
CA ILE A 91 17.64 3.41 22.26
C ILE A 91 16.34 2.84 21.68
N ILE A 92 15.20 3.00 22.36
CA ILE A 92 13.89 2.54 21.88
C ILE A 92 13.52 3.25 20.57
N ILE A 93 13.64 4.58 20.53
CA ILE A 93 13.42 5.41 19.34
C ILE A 93 14.29 4.96 18.17
N THR A 94 15.59 4.72 18.41
CA THR A 94 16.52 4.27 17.38
C THR A 94 16.17 2.87 16.87
N LEU A 95 15.69 1.98 17.76
CA LEU A 95 15.28 0.63 17.38
C LEU A 95 14.02 0.65 16.51
N MET A 96 13.01 1.46 16.85
CA MET A 96 11.77 1.61 16.08
C MET A 96 12.08 2.14 14.66
N ALA A 97 12.80 3.25 14.56
CA ALA A 97 13.25 3.84 13.29
C ALA A 97 14.01 2.86 12.37
N LEU A 98 14.83 1.98 12.95
CA LEU A 98 15.55 0.94 12.19
C LEU A 98 14.62 -0.17 11.68
N VAL A 99 13.57 -0.53 12.43
CA VAL A 99 12.56 -1.50 12.01
C VAL A 99 11.67 -0.93 10.91
N GLU A 100 11.25 0.34 11.02
CA GLU A 100 10.49 1.07 9.99
C GLU A 100 11.25 1.12 8.65
N VAL A 101 12.48 1.65 8.64
CA VAL A 101 13.31 1.73 7.45
C VAL A 101 13.58 0.35 6.83
N TRP A 102 13.76 -0.68 7.67
CA TRP A 102 13.94 -2.06 7.21
C TRP A 102 12.69 -2.63 6.53
N ASN A 103 11.51 -2.42 7.13
CA ASN A 103 10.24 -2.85 6.58
C ASN A 103 9.96 -2.18 5.23
N GLU A 104 10.15 -0.86 5.15
CA GLU A 104 9.87 -0.11 3.93
C GLU A 104 10.92 -0.37 2.83
N TYR A 105 12.20 -0.59 3.17
CA TYR A 105 13.19 -1.10 2.22
C TYR A 105 12.81 -2.49 1.68
N ARG A 106 12.36 -3.40 2.56
CA ARG A 106 11.93 -4.75 2.16
C ARG A 106 10.71 -4.72 1.24
N ALA A 107 9.70 -3.91 1.55
CA ALA A 107 8.51 -3.72 0.74
C ALA A 107 8.85 -3.17 -0.65
N LYS A 108 9.56 -2.04 -0.70
CA LYS A 108 10.04 -1.42 -1.95
C LYS A 108 10.88 -2.39 -2.79
N LYS A 109 11.78 -3.17 -2.18
CA LYS A 109 12.64 -4.14 -2.88
C LYS A 109 11.85 -5.32 -3.46
N ALA A 110 10.85 -5.85 -2.75
CA ALA A 110 10.01 -6.93 -3.26
C ALA A 110 9.25 -6.52 -4.54
N VAL A 111 8.71 -5.29 -4.56
CA VAL A 111 8.07 -4.71 -5.75
C VAL A 111 9.08 -4.53 -6.90
N GLN A 112 10.30 -4.05 -6.61
CA GLN A 112 11.34 -3.92 -7.64
C GLN A 112 11.67 -5.28 -8.28
N SER A 113 11.89 -6.34 -7.49
CA SER A 113 12.23 -7.66 -8.02
C SER A 113 11.14 -8.25 -8.91
N LEU A 114 9.85 -8.06 -8.57
CA LEU A 114 8.73 -8.49 -9.42
C LEU A 114 8.73 -7.79 -10.79
N SER A 115 9.07 -6.49 -10.84
CA SER A 115 9.13 -5.75 -12.11
C SER A 115 10.27 -6.21 -13.04
N GLN A 116 11.33 -6.79 -12.49
CA GLN A 116 12.52 -7.21 -13.24
C GLN A 116 12.37 -8.60 -13.90
N SER A 117 11.32 -9.36 -13.59
CA SER A 117 11.09 -10.70 -14.15
C SER A 117 10.49 -10.72 -15.57
N MET A 118 10.12 -9.57 -16.14
CA MET A 118 9.48 -9.46 -17.47
C MET A 118 10.48 -9.31 -18.63
N ILE A 119 11.70 -9.83 -18.49
CA ILE A 119 12.76 -9.71 -19.50
C ILE A 119 12.62 -10.81 -20.58
N THR A 120 12.32 -10.40 -21.81
CA THR A 120 12.27 -11.29 -22.99
C THR A 120 13.61 -11.36 -23.73
N THR A 121 13.87 -12.49 -24.38
CA THR A 121 15.05 -12.74 -25.22
C THR A 121 14.68 -12.79 -26.70
N CYS A 122 15.60 -12.36 -27.57
CA CYS A 122 15.43 -12.33 -29.02
C CYS A 122 16.64 -12.92 -29.75
N HIS A 123 16.42 -13.45 -30.96
CA HIS A 123 17.51 -13.92 -31.82
C HIS A 123 18.04 -12.79 -32.70
N VAL A 124 19.33 -12.51 -32.61
CA VAL A 124 20.04 -11.44 -33.33
C VAL A 124 21.17 -12.03 -34.19
N ILE A 125 21.45 -11.41 -35.34
CA ILE A 125 22.63 -11.68 -36.17
C ILE A 125 23.66 -10.56 -35.98
N ARG A 126 24.87 -10.91 -35.55
CA ARG A 126 26.07 -10.04 -35.54
C ARG A 126 27.28 -10.84 -36.01
N GLY A 127 28.16 -10.24 -36.80
CA GLY A 127 29.32 -10.93 -37.40
C GLY A 127 28.97 -12.19 -38.22
N GLY A 128 27.76 -12.28 -38.76
CA GLY A 128 27.21 -13.49 -39.42
C GLY A 128 26.68 -14.57 -38.46
N ASN A 129 27.00 -14.50 -37.17
CA ASN A 129 26.59 -15.47 -36.17
C ASN A 129 25.22 -15.15 -35.58
N SER A 130 24.41 -16.18 -35.38
CA SER A 130 23.06 -16.07 -34.82
C SER A 130 23.10 -16.34 -33.31
N GLN A 131 22.97 -15.29 -32.51
CA GLN A 131 23.02 -15.36 -31.04
C GLN A 131 21.66 -15.08 -30.41
N LEU A 132 21.40 -15.68 -29.23
CA LEU A 132 20.27 -15.31 -28.38
C LEU A 132 20.76 -14.20 -27.43
N THR A 133 20.09 -13.05 -27.45
CA THR A 133 20.42 -11.89 -26.61
C THR A 133 19.17 -11.35 -25.93
N ASN A 134 19.34 -10.53 -24.91
CA ASN A 134 18.26 -9.82 -24.25
C ASN A 134 17.74 -8.70 -25.17
N HIS A 135 16.42 -8.46 -25.23
CA HIS A 135 15.86 -7.35 -26.01
C HIS A 135 16.44 -5.98 -25.59
N ILE A 136 16.85 -5.84 -24.33
CA ILE A 136 17.53 -4.65 -23.77
C ILE A 136 18.86 -4.37 -24.48
N ASP A 137 19.52 -5.40 -25.03
CA ASP A 137 20.83 -5.35 -25.68
C ASP A 137 20.78 -5.11 -27.19
N LEU A 138 19.61 -4.75 -27.73
CA LEU A 138 19.45 -4.29 -29.11
C LEU A 138 19.95 -2.85 -29.32
N VAL A 139 20.49 -2.58 -30.50
CA VAL A 139 20.87 -1.25 -31.01
C VAL A 139 20.44 -1.08 -32.48
N PRO A 140 20.27 0.16 -32.98
CA PRO A 140 20.00 0.42 -34.40
C PRO A 140 21.03 -0.25 -35.34
N GLY A 141 20.54 -0.98 -36.32
CA GLY A 141 21.31 -1.79 -37.27
C GLY A 141 21.41 -3.28 -36.92
N ASP A 142 21.01 -3.70 -35.73
CA ASP A 142 20.86 -5.14 -35.42
C ASP A 142 19.87 -5.82 -36.37
N ILE A 143 20.17 -7.05 -36.80
CA ILE A 143 19.23 -7.87 -37.57
C ILE A 143 18.61 -8.92 -36.65
N ILE A 144 17.30 -8.79 -36.40
CA ILE A 144 16.52 -9.72 -35.60
C ILE A 144 15.86 -10.79 -36.48
N LYS A 145 15.67 -11.99 -35.90
CA LYS A 145 14.82 -13.05 -36.44
C LYS A 145 13.60 -13.18 -35.55
N LEU A 146 12.40 -13.10 -36.14
CA LEU A 146 11.12 -13.29 -35.44
C LEU A 146 10.35 -14.44 -36.10
N LYS A 147 9.67 -15.23 -35.28
CA LYS A 147 8.71 -16.29 -35.66
C LYS A 147 7.31 -15.94 -35.15
N ALA A 148 6.29 -16.62 -35.68
CA ALA A 148 4.94 -16.55 -35.14
C ALA A 148 4.92 -16.76 -33.61
N GLY A 149 4.27 -15.85 -32.89
CA GLY A 149 4.23 -15.79 -31.43
C GLY A 149 5.28 -14.90 -30.76
N ASP A 150 6.27 -14.39 -31.48
CA ASP A 150 7.25 -13.44 -30.92
C ASP A 150 6.69 -12.00 -30.86
N ASN A 151 7.03 -11.27 -29.79
CA ASN A 151 6.82 -9.82 -29.69
C ASN A 151 7.92 -9.10 -30.48
N VAL A 152 7.56 -8.01 -31.17
CA VAL A 152 8.51 -7.13 -31.85
C VAL A 152 9.22 -6.23 -30.82
N PRO A 153 10.55 -6.32 -30.62
CA PRO A 153 11.25 -5.73 -29.47
C PRO A 153 11.73 -4.28 -29.68
N ALA A 154 11.68 -3.77 -30.91
CA ALA A 154 12.19 -2.46 -31.34
C ALA A 154 11.54 -2.08 -32.69
N ASP A 155 11.66 -0.84 -33.14
CA ASP A 155 11.12 -0.45 -34.46
C ASP A 155 12.05 -0.95 -35.57
N CYS A 156 11.49 -1.71 -36.52
CA CYS A 156 12.26 -2.50 -37.49
C CYS A 156 11.76 -2.35 -38.93
N ARG A 157 12.68 -2.49 -39.89
CA ARG A 157 12.41 -2.62 -41.34
C ARG A 157 12.46 -4.09 -41.72
N ILE A 158 11.47 -4.61 -42.44
CA ILE A 158 11.48 -6.01 -42.91
C ILE A 158 12.50 -6.14 -44.04
N LEU A 159 13.38 -7.15 -43.93
CA LEU A 159 14.35 -7.52 -44.97
C LEU A 159 13.77 -8.65 -45.84
N SER A 160 13.36 -9.74 -45.20
CA SER A 160 12.82 -10.94 -45.85
C SER A 160 11.77 -11.59 -44.95
N CYS A 161 10.63 -12.01 -45.50
CA CYS A 161 9.62 -12.76 -44.75
C CYS A 161 9.05 -13.92 -45.55
N SER A 162 8.72 -15.02 -44.87
CA SER A 162 7.88 -16.10 -45.41
C SER A 162 6.51 -16.10 -44.73
N SER A 163 5.45 -16.21 -45.55
CA SER A 163 4.05 -16.37 -45.14
C SER A 163 3.55 -15.36 -44.10
N LEU A 164 3.72 -14.06 -44.39
CA LEU A 164 3.04 -12.98 -43.65
C LEU A 164 1.62 -12.79 -44.20
N GLU A 165 0.64 -12.58 -43.32
CA GLU A 165 -0.69 -12.08 -43.71
C GLU A 165 -0.71 -10.55 -43.64
N GLU A 166 -1.40 -9.86 -44.57
CA GLU A 166 -1.45 -8.39 -44.64
C GLU A 166 -1.95 -7.73 -43.34
N ARG A 167 -2.73 -8.46 -42.53
CA ARG A 167 -3.20 -7.99 -41.22
C ARG A 167 -2.10 -7.85 -40.16
N ALA A 168 -0.87 -8.31 -40.41
CA ALA A 168 0.28 -8.08 -39.53
C ALA A 168 0.70 -6.60 -39.43
N TYR A 169 0.22 -5.73 -40.33
CA TYR A 169 0.61 -4.32 -40.38
C TYR A 169 -0.15 -3.38 -39.44
N LEU A 170 -1.29 -3.77 -38.86
CA LEU A 170 -2.19 -2.81 -38.21
C LEU A 170 -2.80 -3.28 -36.88
N PHE A 171 -2.34 -2.64 -35.80
CA PHE A 171 -3.12 -2.42 -34.58
C PHE A 171 -3.15 -0.93 -34.20
N LEU A 172 -2.96 -0.05 -35.18
CA LEU A 172 -3.11 1.41 -35.11
C LEU A 172 -4.20 1.83 -36.11
N GLU A 173 -5.47 1.65 -35.74
CA GLU A 173 -6.60 2.22 -36.50
C GLU A 173 -6.68 3.74 -36.20
N SER A 174 -5.82 4.48 -36.87
CA SER A 174 -5.82 5.93 -37.02
C SER A 174 -5.07 6.27 -38.31
N ASP A 175 -5.30 7.44 -38.91
CA ASP A 175 -4.81 7.81 -40.26
C ASP A 175 -3.28 8.04 -40.37
N ALA A 176 -2.49 7.45 -39.47
CA ALA A 176 -1.04 7.38 -39.56
C ALA A 176 -0.64 6.40 -40.68
N ILE A 177 -0.09 6.96 -41.77
CA ILE A 177 0.46 6.19 -42.91
C ILE A 177 1.52 5.20 -42.39
N THR A 178 1.16 3.91 -42.32
CA THR A 178 2.12 2.85 -41.95
C THR A 178 3.11 2.63 -43.09
N PRO A 179 4.44 2.72 -42.86
CA PRO A 179 5.41 2.55 -43.92
C PRO A 179 5.40 1.10 -44.44
N VAL A 180 5.12 0.91 -45.73
CA VAL A 180 5.13 -0.40 -46.41
C VAL A 180 6.44 -1.13 -46.09
N ASN A 181 6.37 -2.33 -45.51
CA ASN A 181 7.49 -3.15 -45.00
C ASN A 181 8.16 -2.68 -43.67
N ALA A 182 7.40 -2.13 -42.72
CA ALA A 182 7.84 -1.89 -41.35
C ALA A 182 7.16 -2.80 -40.31
N LEU A 183 7.84 -3.04 -39.18
CA LEU A 183 7.31 -3.62 -37.93
C LEU A 183 7.60 -2.64 -36.79
N LEU A 184 6.66 -2.45 -35.88
CA LEU A 184 6.78 -1.49 -34.78
C LEU A 184 6.96 -2.21 -33.44
N ALA A 185 7.72 -1.60 -32.52
CA ALA A 185 7.93 -2.12 -31.18
C ALA A 185 6.59 -2.38 -30.47
N GLY A 186 6.50 -3.49 -29.73
CA GLY A 186 5.28 -3.85 -28.99
C GLY A 186 4.11 -4.37 -29.83
N THR A 187 4.29 -4.64 -31.13
CA THR A 187 3.37 -5.50 -31.91
C THR A 187 3.79 -6.97 -31.82
N HIS A 188 2.99 -7.88 -32.38
CA HIS A 188 3.21 -9.33 -32.31
C HIS A 188 3.18 -9.96 -33.70
N LEU A 189 4.11 -10.88 -33.98
CA LEU A 189 4.10 -11.60 -35.25
C LEU A 189 3.06 -12.73 -35.18
N VAL A 190 1.88 -12.53 -35.78
CA VAL A 190 0.77 -13.50 -35.71
C VAL A 190 1.08 -14.79 -36.49
N LYS A 191 1.71 -14.66 -37.67
CA LYS A 191 2.08 -15.78 -38.58
C LYS A 191 3.38 -15.47 -39.33
N GLY A 192 3.98 -16.53 -39.87
CA GLY A 192 5.18 -16.43 -40.70
C GLY A 192 6.50 -16.41 -39.92
N LYS A 193 7.58 -16.08 -40.63
CA LYS A 193 8.92 -15.81 -40.07
C LYS A 193 9.56 -14.67 -40.84
N CYS A 194 10.06 -13.65 -40.14
CA CYS A 194 10.76 -12.52 -40.75
C CYS A 194 12.19 -12.36 -40.23
N LYS A 195 13.06 -11.88 -41.13
CA LYS A 195 14.29 -11.15 -40.77
C LYS A 195 13.99 -9.67 -40.90
N SER A 196 14.42 -8.89 -39.91
CA SER A 196 14.18 -7.45 -39.89
C SER A 196 15.38 -6.71 -39.32
N VAL A 197 15.72 -5.54 -39.85
CA VAL A 197 16.76 -4.67 -39.29
C VAL A 197 16.14 -3.63 -38.36
N VAL A 198 16.65 -3.51 -37.14
CA VAL A 198 16.24 -2.49 -36.16
C VAL A 198 16.69 -1.12 -36.65
N TYR A 199 15.82 -0.11 -36.67
CA TYR A 199 16.20 1.27 -37.00
C TYR A 199 16.09 2.23 -35.82
N ASP A 200 15.15 2.01 -34.89
CA ASP A 200 15.04 2.79 -33.65
C ASP A 200 14.81 1.89 -32.43
N THR A 201 15.38 2.30 -31.29
CA THR A 201 15.29 1.58 -30.00
C THR A 201 14.84 2.48 -28.86
N GLY A 202 14.26 1.86 -27.83
CA GLY A 202 13.88 2.52 -26.58
C GLY A 202 13.03 3.78 -26.81
N PRO A 203 13.35 4.92 -26.18
CA PRO A 203 12.57 6.16 -26.27
C PRO A 203 12.42 6.77 -27.67
N ARG A 204 13.22 6.35 -28.68
CA ARG A 204 13.13 6.90 -30.05
C ARG A 204 12.03 6.24 -30.89
N THR A 205 11.67 5.00 -30.58
CA THR A 205 10.57 4.27 -31.25
C THR A 205 9.25 5.04 -31.24
N CYS A 206 8.30 4.70 -32.12
CA CYS A 206 6.93 5.23 -32.08
C CYS A 206 6.31 5.05 -30.70
N VAL A 207 6.37 3.81 -30.19
CA VAL A 207 6.01 3.41 -28.81
C VAL A 207 6.73 4.24 -27.74
N GLY A 208 8.01 4.54 -27.92
CA GLY A 208 8.80 5.38 -27.03
C GLY A 208 8.32 6.83 -26.98
N ARG A 209 8.06 7.43 -28.15
CA ARG A 209 7.56 8.80 -28.28
C ARG A 209 6.17 8.95 -27.66
N ASP A 210 5.28 7.97 -27.86
CA ASP A 210 3.96 7.94 -27.23
C ASP A 210 4.06 7.73 -25.71
N SER A 211 4.98 6.87 -25.24
CA SER A 211 5.21 6.69 -23.80
C SER A 211 5.64 7.99 -23.08
N ILE A 212 6.39 8.87 -23.77
CA ILE A 212 6.80 10.18 -23.24
C ILE A 212 5.59 11.13 -23.13
N LEU A 213 4.70 11.13 -24.13
CA LEU A 213 3.43 11.86 -24.09
C LEU A 213 2.52 11.35 -22.95
N LEU A 214 2.33 10.04 -22.85
CA LEU A 214 1.56 9.40 -21.79
C LEU A 214 2.13 9.71 -20.40
N LYS A 215 3.46 9.69 -20.24
CA LYS A 215 4.13 10.09 -18.99
C LYS A 215 3.88 11.56 -18.64
N LYS A 216 3.88 12.46 -19.63
CA LYS A 216 3.55 13.88 -19.43
C LYS A 216 2.10 14.03 -18.96
N ILE A 217 1.15 13.36 -19.63
CA ILE A 217 -0.27 13.31 -19.25
C ILE A 217 -0.45 12.74 -17.84
N LYS A 218 0.23 11.63 -17.52
CA LYS A 218 0.20 10.97 -16.20
C LYS A 218 0.71 11.91 -15.10
N SER A 219 1.84 12.60 -15.31
CA SER A 219 2.37 13.57 -14.33
C SER A 219 1.45 14.79 -14.11
N ILE A 220 0.76 15.25 -15.16
CA ILE A 220 -0.25 16.32 -15.05
C ILE A 220 -1.45 15.81 -14.23
N ARG A 221 -1.94 14.60 -14.53
CA ARG A 221 -3.07 13.97 -13.84
C ARG A 221 -2.75 13.62 -12.38
N GLU A 222 -1.52 13.24 -12.07
CA GLU A 222 -1.01 13.06 -10.70
C GLU A 222 -1.04 14.39 -9.93
N GLY A 223 -0.60 15.48 -10.54
CA GLY A 223 -0.66 16.83 -9.98
C GLY A 223 -2.08 17.39 -9.80
N SER A 224 -3.06 16.92 -10.59
CA SER A 224 -4.47 17.31 -10.53
C SER A 224 -5.40 16.22 -9.95
N SER A 225 -4.85 15.24 -9.24
CA SER A 225 -5.58 14.02 -8.86
C SER A 225 -6.58 14.27 -7.71
N ASN A 226 -7.87 14.02 -7.97
CA ASN A 226 -8.84 13.80 -6.91
C ASN A 226 -8.43 12.57 -6.08
N LYS A 227 -8.10 12.83 -4.81
CA LYS A 227 -7.65 11.84 -3.82
C LYS A 227 -8.69 10.75 -3.62
N THR A 228 -8.26 9.54 -3.26
CA THR A 228 -9.23 8.44 -3.06
C THR A 228 -10.19 8.77 -1.92
N PRO A 229 -11.44 8.25 -1.91
CA PRO A 229 -12.37 8.44 -0.80
C PRO A 229 -11.78 8.00 0.55
N LEU A 230 -10.92 6.97 0.53
CA LEU A 230 -10.12 6.53 1.68
C LEU A 230 -9.11 7.61 2.09
N GLN A 231 -8.25 8.08 1.18
CA GLN A 231 -7.29 9.15 1.46
C GLN A 231 -7.96 10.45 1.96
N HIS A 232 -9.14 10.80 1.46
CA HIS A 232 -9.90 11.96 1.94
C HIS A 232 -10.40 11.74 3.38
N SER A 233 -11.02 10.58 3.64
CA SER A 233 -11.52 10.20 4.97
C SER A 233 -10.39 10.09 6.00
N MET A 234 -9.27 9.47 5.61
CA MET A 234 -8.08 9.30 6.44
C MET A 234 -7.37 10.64 6.68
N LYS A 235 -7.26 11.53 5.69
CA LYS A 235 -6.75 12.90 5.92
C LYS A 235 -7.65 13.70 6.87
N ALA A 236 -8.96 13.52 6.81
CA ALA A 236 -9.89 14.16 7.74
C ALA A 236 -9.69 13.66 9.19
N ILE A 237 -9.51 12.35 9.38
CA ILE A 237 -9.12 11.76 10.67
C ILE A 237 -7.78 12.32 11.14
N ALA A 238 -6.74 12.28 10.29
CA ALA A 238 -5.41 12.79 10.62
C ALA A 238 -5.46 14.25 11.09
N LYS A 239 -6.13 15.13 10.34
CA LYS A 239 -6.31 16.54 10.71
C LYS A 239 -6.96 16.66 12.10
N ASN A 240 -8.01 15.91 12.37
CA ASN A 240 -8.75 15.99 13.63
C ASN A 240 -7.90 15.45 14.80
N LEU A 241 -7.17 14.35 14.61
CA LEU A 241 -6.23 13.82 15.60
C LEU A 241 -5.06 14.78 15.87
N THR A 242 -4.49 15.42 14.84
CA THR A 242 -3.45 16.46 15.01
C THR A 242 -3.98 17.65 15.82
N ILE A 243 -5.23 18.08 15.59
CA ILE A 243 -5.86 19.14 16.40
C ILE A 243 -6.00 18.70 17.86
N VAL A 244 -6.45 17.46 18.10
CA VAL A 244 -6.57 16.90 19.46
C VAL A 244 -5.19 16.79 20.14
N ALA A 245 -4.15 16.35 19.42
CA ALA A 245 -2.77 16.33 19.91
C ALA A 245 -2.29 17.72 20.33
N CYS A 246 -2.44 18.73 19.47
CA CYS A 246 -2.03 20.12 19.78
C CYS A 246 -2.81 20.71 20.97
N VAL A 247 -4.10 20.41 21.12
CA VAL A 247 -4.88 20.82 22.29
C VAL A 247 -4.34 20.15 23.55
N ILE A 248 -4.06 18.85 23.51
CA ILE A 248 -3.53 18.08 24.64
C ILE A 248 -2.13 18.52 25.05
N SER A 249 -1.25 18.87 24.10
CA SER A 249 0.07 19.45 24.36
C SER A 249 0.03 20.74 25.19
N VAL A 250 -1.08 21.49 25.14
CA VAL A 250 -1.27 22.73 25.91
C VAL A 250 -2.08 22.49 27.18
N VAL A 251 -3.14 21.66 27.11
CA VAL A 251 -4.05 21.42 28.24
C VAL A 251 -3.40 20.61 29.36
N ILE A 252 -2.60 19.57 29.06
CA ILE A 252 -1.98 18.75 30.11
C ILE A 252 -1.02 19.57 31.00
N PRO A 253 -0.07 20.38 30.46
CA PRO A 253 0.78 21.22 31.30
C PRO A 253 0.02 22.26 32.12
N LEU A 254 -1.04 22.88 31.56
CA LEU A 254 -1.86 23.87 32.27
C LEU A 254 -2.65 23.26 33.43
N VAL A 255 -3.28 22.10 33.21
CA VAL A 255 -4.06 21.42 34.26
C VAL A 255 -3.13 20.75 35.28
N GLY A 256 -1.98 20.22 34.85
CA GLY A 256 -0.93 19.73 35.73
C GLY A 256 -0.41 20.82 36.68
N TRP A 257 -0.18 22.04 36.18
CA TRP A 257 0.15 23.21 37.00
C TRP A 257 -0.93 23.54 38.03
N PHE A 258 -2.22 23.49 37.64
CA PHE A 258 -3.35 23.70 38.56
C PHE A 258 -3.40 22.66 39.69
N TYR A 259 -3.09 21.40 39.41
CA TYR A 259 -2.97 20.33 40.42
C TYR A 259 -1.59 20.31 41.15
N ASN A 260 -0.76 21.33 41.00
CA ASN A 260 0.60 21.42 41.57
C ASN A 260 1.52 20.23 41.21
N ARG A 261 1.29 19.58 40.07
CA ARG A 261 2.15 18.50 39.56
C ARG A 261 3.45 19.09 39.00
N PRO A 262 4.58 18.36 39.10
CA PRO A 262 5.88 18.87 38.62
C PRO A 262 5.83 19.13 37.10
N PRO A 263 6.15 20.36 36.64
CA PRO A 263 5.95 20.76 35.24
C PRO A 263 6.82 19.95 34.26
N ARG A 264 7.97 19.45 34.73
CA ARG A 264 8.87 18.51 34.05
C ARG A 264 8.11 17.28 33.53
N GLU A 265 7.40 16.58 34.41
CA GLU A 265 6.62 15.38 34.07
C GLU A 265 5.46 15.73 33.14
N MET A 266 4.70 16.78 33.47
CA MET A 266 3.51 17.17 32.71
C MET A 266 3.85 17.54 31.26
N PHE A 267 5.00 18.17 31.02
CA PHE A 267 5.53 18.41 29.68
C PHE A 267 5.84 17.09 28.95
N LEU A 268 6.62 16.19 29.56
CA LEU A 268 6.98 14.89 28.97
C LEU A 268 5.75 14.02 28.66
N TYR A 269 4.76 14.00 29.55
CA TYR A 269 3.46 13.35 29.32
C TYR A 269 2.71 13.93 28.14
N SER A 270 2.61 15.26 28.06
CA SER A 270 1.91 15.96 26.96
C SER A 270 2.58 15.72 25.60
N LEU A 271 3.90 15.55 25.58
CA LEU A 271 4.71 15.32 24.39
C LEU A 271 4.61 13.87 23.90
N SER A 272 4.72 12.89 24.81
CA SER A 272 4.49 11.47 24.52
C SER A 272 3.08 11.21 23.99
N LEU A 273 2.06 11.79 24.64
CA LEU A 273 0.67 11.63 24.21
C LEU A 273 0.39 12.31 22.85
N ALA A 274 1.06 13.43 22.55
CA ALA A 274 0.94 14.08 21.24
C ALA A 274 1.55 13.26 20.10
N PHE A 275 2.68 12.59 20.33
CA PHE A 275 3.23 11.59 19.39
C PHE A 275 2.27 10.42 19.20
N CYS A 276 1.85 9.77 20.29
CA CYS A 276 0.90 8.65 20.25
C CYS A 276 -0.48 9.01 19.67
N LEU A 277 -0.76 10.28 19.36
CA LEU A 277 -1.99 10.72 18.71
C LEU A 277 -1.88 10.94 17.20
N ILE A 278 -0.68 11.09 16.66
CA ILE A 278 -0.48 11.26 15.22
C ILE A 278 -0.63 9.87 14.55
N PRO A 279 -1.49 9.71 13.54
CA PRO A 279 -1.67 8.43 12.86
C PRO A 279 -0.60 8.27 11.77
N GLU A 280 0.28 7.30 11.96
CA GLU A 280 1.44 7.05 11.10
C GLU A 280 1.04 6.17 9.89
N GLU A 281 0.55 4.96 10.13
CA GLU A 281 0.02 4.08 9.07
C GLU A 281 -1.42 4.44 8.66
N LEU A 282 -1.56 5.45 7.79
CA LEU A 282 -2.82 5.68 7.04
C LEU A 282 -2.71 5.10 5.61
N PRO A 283 -3.51 4.07 5.27
CA PRO A 283 -3.22 3.19 4.13
C PRO A 283 -3.23 3.90 2.77
N ILE A 284 -2.16 3.65 2.01
CA ILE A 284 -1.95 4.12 0.64
C ILE A 284 -2.54 3.10 -0.36
N LEU A 285 -3.28 3.60 -1.36
CA LEU A 285 -4.07 2.84 -2.37
C LEU A 285 -5.31 2.15 -1.75
N ILE A 286 -6.42 1.84 -2.47
CA ILE A 286 -6.70 1.63 -3.91
C ILE A 286 -7.92 2.48 -4.38
N LYS A 287 -8.20 2.59 -5.69
CA LYS A 287 -9.44 3.14 -6.33
C LYS A 287 -10.11 2.09 -7.24
N SER A 288 -11.44 2.11 -7.48
CA SER A 288 -12.11 1.36 -8.59
C SER A 288 -13.67 1.50 -8.72
N HIS A 289 -14.19 1.25 -9.94
CA HIS A 289 -15.57 0.89 -10.41
C HIS A 289 -16.64 1.98 -10.80
N CYS A 290 -17.48 1.78 -11.84
CA CYS A 290 -17.33 1.99 -13.33
C CYS A 290 -18.80 2.19 -13.91
N VAL A 291 -19.34 2.07 -15.16
CA VAL A 291 -19.06 1.56 -16.55
C VAL A 291 -20.06 2.22 -17.56
N PHE A 292 -19.73 2.44 -18.86
CA PHE A 292 -20.65 2.45 -20.06
C PHE A 292 -19.82 2.35 -21.39
N ALA A 293 -20.41 2.25 -22.61
CA ALA A 293 -19.75 1.61 -23.79
C ALA A 293 -19.91 2.26 -25.21
N ARG A 294 -19.04 1.80 -26.15
CA ARG A 294 -18.87 2.10 -27.61
C ARG A 294 -18.38 3.52 -28.01
N SER A 295 -17.06 3.70 -28.18
CA SER A 295 -16.47 4.92 -28.79
C SER A 295 -14.97 4.76 -29.24
N ASN A 296 -14.43 5.75 -29.97
CA ASN A 296 -13.08 5.81 -30.60
C ASN A 296 -11.95 6.17 -29.58
N PRO A 297 -10.63 6.12 -29.85
CA PRO A 297 -9.58 6.30 -28.82
C PRO A 297 -9.61 7.63 -28.03
N GLN A 298 -9.82 8.76 -28.70
CA GLN A 298 -10.01 10.06 -28.01
C GLN A 298 -11.35 10.10 -27.27
N ASP A 299 -12.38 9.47 -27.84
CA ASP A 299 -13.69 9.34 -27.19
C ASP A 299 -13.66 8.37 -26.00
N LYS A 300 -12.73 7.39 -25.95
CA LYS A 300 -12.50 6.53 -24.77
C LYS A 300 -11.96 7.39 -23.62
N TYR A 301 -11.06 8.33 -23.90
CA TYR A 301 -10.63 9.35 -22.94
C TYR A 301 -11.82 10.21 -22.49
N HIS A 302 -12.65 10.70 -23.42
CA HIS A 302 -13.83 11.51 -23.08
C HIS A 302 -14.88 10.73 -22.28
N VAL A 303 -15.15 9.46 -22.61
CA VAL A 303 -16.03 8.57 -21.84
C VAL A 303 -15.48 8.33 -20.44
N CYS A 304 -14.17 8.05 -20.30
CA CYS A 304 -13.53 7.93 -18.99
C CYS A 304 -13.68 9.23 -18.17
N SER A 305 -13.36 10.37 -18.78
CA SER A 305 -13.41 11.68 -18.13
C SER A 305 -14.84 12.10 -17.75
N ASN A 306 -15.84 11.79 -18.58
CA ASN A 306 -17.24 12.13 -18.34
C ASN A 306 -17.86 11.25 -17.24
N ILE A 307 -17.56 9.94 -17.23
CA ILE A 307 -17.95 9.05 -16.10
C ILE A 307 -17.28 9.51 -14.80
N GLN A 308 -16.02 9.95 -14.84
CA GLN A 308 -15.30 10.54 -13.69
C GLN A 308 -15.88 11.89 -13.23
N GLN A 309 -16.37 12.73 -14.16
CA GLN A 309 -17.08 13.98 -13.84
C GLN A 309 -18.44 13.73 -13.18
N HIS A 310 -19.00 12.52 -13.29
CA HIS A 310 -20.23 12.07 -12.65
C HIS A 310 -20.00 11.07 -11.51
N ASP A 311 -18.84 11.13 -10.84
CA ASP A 311 -18.45 10.35 -9.65
C ASP A 311 -18.33 8.82 -9.84
N GLY A 312 -18.36 8.34 -11.08
CA GLY A 312 -18.08 6.94 -11.43
C GLY A 312 -16.57 6.70 -11.60
N VAL A 313 -16.05 5.59 -11.06
CA VAL A 313 -14.60 5.34 -10.96
C VAL A 313 -14.17 4.35 -12.04
N VAL A 314 -13.42 4.78 -13.05
CA VAL A 314 -13.34 3.99 -14.29
C VAL A 314 -12.23 2.94 -14.24
N ALA A 315 -12.54 1.71 -14.65
CA ALA A 315 -11.55 0.66 -14.92
C ALA A 315 -11.56 0.33 -16.42
N VAL A 316 -10.38 0.29 -17.05
CA VAL A 316 -10.20 -0.01 -18.49
C VAL A 316 -9.30 -1.23 -18.63
N THR A 317 -9.71 -2.19 -19.44
CA THR A 317 -8.87 -3.31 -19.90
C THR A 317 -8.41 -3.06 -21.33
N GLY A 318 -7.11 -3.17 -21.63
CA GLY A 318 -6.59 -3.00 -22.98
C GLY A 318 -5.18 -3.59 -23.18
N ASP A 319 -4.91 -4.10 -24.37
CA ASP A 319 -3.66 -4.74 -24.77
C ASP A 319 -2.88 -3.91 -25.81
N GLY A 320 -3.57 -3.24 -26.72
CA GLY A 320 -2.99 -2.39 -27.77
C GLY A 320 -2.53 -1.00 -27.30
N VAL A 321 -1.62 -0.41 -28.08
CA VAL A 321 -1.10 0.96 -27.86
C VAL A 321 -2.24 2.00 -27.85
N ASN A 322 -3.30 1.79 -28.63
CA ASN A 322 -4.47 2.68 -28.72
C ASN A 322 -5.21 2.84 -27.38
N ASP A 323 -5.20 1.80 -26.53
CA ASP A 323 -5.84 1.86 -25.22
C ASP A 323 -4.97 2.57 -24.18
N ALA A 324 -3.70 2.84 -24.44
CA ALA A 324 -2.79 3.42 -23.46
C ALA A 324 -3.26 4.79 -22.91
N ILE A 325 -3.89 5.62 -23.75
CA ILE A 325 -4.47 6.90 -23.30
C ILE A 325 -5.66 6.63 -22.36
N ALA A 326 -6.51 5.65 -22.67
CA ALA A 326 -7.65 5.26 -21.84
C ALA A 326 -7.19 4.57 -20.54
N LEU A 327 -6.12 3.78 -20.57
CA LEU A 327 -5.49 3.12 -19.41
C LEU A 327 -4.87 4.15 -18.43
N VAL A 328 -4.23 5.20 -18.94
CA VAL A 328 -3.73 6.34 -18.11
C VAL A 328 -4.88 7.24 -17.63
N ALA A 329 -5.99 7.32 -18.36
CA ALA A 329 -7.17 8.11 -17.99
C ALA A 329 -8.11 7.38 -17.02
N ALA A 330 -8.12 6.05 -17.00
CA ALA A 330 -8.85 5.24 -16.03
C ALA A 330 -8.37 5.50 -14.59
N ASP A 331 -9.21 5.23 -13.59
CA ASP A 331 -8.76 5.13 -12.20
C ASP A 331 -8.02 3.82 -11.93
N VAL A 332 -8.28 2.78 -12.74
CA VAL A 332 -7.46 1.56 -12.84
C VAL A 332 -7.33 1.16 -14.31
N GLY A 333 -6.15 1.36 -14.91
CA GLY A 333 -5.79 0.69 -16.16
C GLY A 333 -5.38 -0.76 -15.89
N ILE A 334 -5.82 -1.70 -16.73
CA ILE A 334 -5.50 -3.13 -16.67
C ILE A 334 -5.01 -3.55 -18.05
N SER A 335 -3.86 -4.22 -18.15
CA SER A 335 -3.34 -4.73 -19.42
C SER A 335 -3.03 -6.22 -19.37
N MET A 336 -3.02 -6.86 -20.53
CA MET A 336 -2.58 -8.25 -20.68
C MET A 336 -1.05 -8.39 -20.52
N GLY A 337 -0.60 -9.58 -20.13
CA GLY A 337 0.80 -10.00 -20.10
C GLY A 337 1.36 -10.25 -21.50
N SER A 338 0.54 -10.68 -22.45
CA SER A 338 0.81 -10.56 -23.89
C SER A 338 0.66 -9.14 -24.42
N GLY A 339 0.03 -8.21 -23.70
CA GLY A 339 -0.22 -6.85 -24.16
C GLY A 339 1.04 -6.06 -24.54
N SER A 340 0.87 -5.05 -25.39
CA SER A 340 1.93 -4.15 -25.84
C SER A 340 2.63 -3.46 -24.67
N GLU A 341 3.91 -3.13 -24.84
CA GLU A 341 4.71 -2.54 -23.76
C GLU A 341 4.22 -1.14 -23.35
N VAL A 342 3.56 -0.40 -24.27
CA VAL A 342 2.88 0.86 -23.91
C VAL A 342 1.65 0.58 -23.04
N ALA A 343 0.83 -0.42 -23.37
CA ALA A 343 -0.34 -0.77 -22.54
C ALA A 343 0.08 -1.19 -21.11
N LYS A 344 1.18 -1.94 -20.98
CA LYS A 344 1.77 -2.33 -19.67
C LYS A 344 2.30 -1.16 -18.85
N GLN A 345 2.82 -0.11 -19.49
CA GLN A 345 3.33 1.09 -18.80
C GLN A 345 2.24 2.14 -18.54
N ALA A 346 1.17 2.09 -19.33
CA ALA A 346 -0.05 2.88 -19.15
C ALA A 346 -0.95 2.32 -18.05
N SER A 347 -1.02 0.98 -17.92
CA SER A 347 -1.83 0.30 -16.93
C SER A 347 -1.30 0.46 -15.49
N SER A 348 -2.13 0.07 -14.53
CA SER A 348 -1.85 -0.03 -13.10
C SER A 348 -1.81 -1.48 -12.62
N VAL A 349 -2.29 -2.42 -13.45
CA VAL A 349 -2.37 -3.86 -13.19
C VAL A 349 -2.02 -4.59 -14.49
N ILE A 350 -1.17 -5.63 -14.42
CA ILE A 350 -0.81 -6.47 -15.58
C ILE A 350 -1.25 -7.90 -15.29
N LEU A 351 -2.09 -8.48 -16.15
CA LEU A 351 -2.56 -9.86 -16.10
C LEU A 351 -1.53 -10.77 -16.77
N ILE A 352 -0.48 -11.17 -16.04
CA ILE A 352 0.69 -11.90 -16.56
C ILE A 352 0.34 -13.18 -17.35
N ASN A 353 -0.80 -13.80 -17.06
CA ASN A 353 -1.30 -15.04 -17.66
C ASN A 353 -2.49 -14.83 -18.63
N ASP A 354 -2.81 -13.58 -18.98
CA ASP A 354 -3.90 -13.18 -19.90
C ASP A 354 -5.31 -13.67 -19.54
N SER A 355 -5.51 -14.19 -18.32
CA SER A 355 -6.79 -14.74 -17.86
C SER A 355 -7.65 -13.67 -17.16
N PHE A 356 -8.87 -13.49 -17.66
CA PHE A 356 -9.88 -12.67 -16.99
C PHE A 356 -10.35 -13.26 -15.64
N ASP A 357 -10.17 -14.57 -15.41
CA ASP A 357 -10.42 -15.20 -14.11
C ASP A 357 -9.44 -14.68 -13.04
N SER A 358 -8.24 -14.29 -13.47
CA SER A 358 -7.26 -13.65 -12.58
C SER A 358 -7.69 -12.21 -12.23
N LEU A 359 -8.45 -11.54 -13.09
CA LEU A 359 -9.08 -10.26 -12.79
C LEU A 359 -10.27 -10.41 -11.84
N THR A 360 -11.13 -11.43 -11.99
CA THR A 360 -12.24 -11.66 -11.05
C THR A 360 -11.72 -12.04 -9.66
N MET A 361 -10.70 -12.90 -9.58
CA MET A 361 -9.99 -13.21 -8.34
C MET A 361 -9.31 -11.99 -7.71
N ALA A 362 -8.67 -11.13 -8.52
CA ALA A 362 -8.12 -9.86 -8.03
C ALA A 362 -9.20 -8.91 -7.48
N ILE A 363 -10.39 -8.88 -8.08
CA ILE A 363 -11.53 -8.11 -7.54
C ILE A 363 -11.97 -8.68 -6.20
N PHE A 364 -12.10 -10.01 -6.04
CA PHE A 364 -12.46 -10.62 -4.75
C PHE A 364 -11.42 -10.38 -3.66
N GLU A 365 -10.13 -10.58 -3.94
CA GLU A 365 -9.04 -10.28 -3.00
C GLU A 365 -8.96 -8.77 -2.68
N SER A 366 -9.19 -7.87 -3.65
CA SER A 366 -9.23 -6.41 -3.36
C SER A 366 -10.38 -6.02 -2.42
N ARG A 367 -11.56 -6.65 -2.53
CA ARG A 367 -12.70 -6.44 -1.61
C ARG A 367 -12.39 -6.94 -0.20
N LYS A 368 -11.73 -8.11 -0.09
CA LYS A 368 -11.24 -8.70 1.16
C LYS A 368 -10.19 -7.79 1.82
N LEU A 369 -9.15 -7.39 1.08
CA LEU A 369 -8.12 -6.46 1.54
C LEU A 369 -8.72 -5.12 2.00
N PHE A 370 -9.65 -4.54 1.24
CA PHE A 370 -10.33 -3.30 1.65
C PHE A 370 -11.13 -3.49 2.95
N SER A 371 -11.89 -4.58 3.08
CA SER A 371 -12.61 -4.90 4.33
C SER A 371 -11.66 -5.03 5.52
N ASN A 372 -10.55 -5.72 5.33
CA ASN A 372 -9.51 -5.91 6.35
C ASN A 372 -8.79 -4.60 6.73
N LEU A 373 -8.51 -3.72 5.76
CA LEU A 373 -7.96 -2.39 6.02
C LEU A 373 -8.93 -1.54 6.84
N ILE A 374 -10.24 -1.58 6.55
CA ILE A 374 -11.24 -0.89 7.37
C ILE A 374 -11.31 -1.45 8.79
N LYS A 375 -11.18 -2.76 8.99
CA LYS A 375 -11.06 -3.37 10.34
C LYS A 375 -9.81 -2.90 11.07
N SER A 376 -8.65 -2.90 10.40
CA SER A 376 -7.37 -2.45 10.96
C SER A 376 -7.43 -0.99 11.39
N VAL A 377 -7.94 -0.11 10.53
CA VAL A 377 -8.14 1.32 10.83
C VAL A 377 -9.16 1.53 11.97
N GLN A 378 -10.24 0.75 12.05
CA GLN A 378 -11.18 0.82 13.18
C GLN A 378 -10.51 0.40 14.50
N PHE A 379 -9.72 -0.67 14.49
CA PHE A 379 -8.96 -1.15 15.64
C PHE A 379 -7.95 -0.10 16.11
N TYR A 380 -7.03 0.31 15.24
CA TYR A 380 -5.99 1.30 15.52
C TYR A 380 -6.59 2.62 16.06
N LEU A 381 -7.61 3.16 15.38
CA LEU A 381 -8.27 4.40 15.80
C LEU A 381 -9.05 4.24 17.13
N SER A 382 -9.57 3.06 17.44
CA SER A 382 -10.16 2.77 18.76
C SER A 382 -9.10 2.80 19.87
N CYS A 383 -7.91 2.28 19.62
CA CYS A 383 -6.80 2.32 20.58
C CYS A 383 -6.34 3.77 20.82
N LYS A 384 -6.11 4.54 19.75
CA LYS A 384 -5.76 5.97 19.83
C LYS A 384 -6.78 6.79 20.64
N ILE A 385 -8.07 6.55 20.43
CA ILE A 385 -9.14 7.27 21.14
C ILE A 385 -9.29 6.78 22.59
N ALA A 386 -9.09 5.49 22.89
CA ALA A 386 -9.00 5.00 24.27
C ALA A 386 -7.86 5.70 25.04
N LEU A 387 -6.69 5.86 24.39
CA LEU A 387 -5.52 6.54 24.94
C LEU A 387 -5.84 8.00 25.32
N VAL A 388 -6.56 8.74 24.47
CA VAL A 388 -7.08 10.08 24.81
C VAL A 388 -8.00 10.03 26.03
N ILE A 389 -8.99 9.12 26.02
CA ILE A 389 -10.04 9.10 27.05
C ILE A 389 -9.46 8.74 28.42
N MET A 390 -8.56 7.76 28.52
CA MET A 390 -7.96 7.37 29.80
C MET A 390 -7.05 8.44 30.41
N PHE A 391 -6.27 9.15 29.58
CA PHE A 391 -5.47 10.29 30.03
C PHE A 391 -6.36 11.50 30.40
N ALA A 392 -7.44 11.75 29.65
CA ALA A 392 -8.40 12.82 29.98
C ALA A 392 -9.17 12.54 31.29
N ILE A 393 -9.59 11.30 31.53
CA ILE A 393 -10.28 10.92 32.79
C ILE A 393 -9.34 11.10 33.99
N THR A 394 -8.11 10.60 33.92
CA THR A 394 -7.13 10.71 35.03
C THR A 394 -6.69 12.16 35.27
N LEU A 395 -6.58 12.97 34.21
CA LEU A 395 -6.37 14.42 34.32
C LEU A 395 -7.51 15.13 35.07
N VAL A 396 -8.77 14.74 34.82
CA VAL A 396 -9.95 15.35 35.47
C VAL A 396 -10.17 14.85 36.90
N THR A 397 -9.78 13.63 37.25
CA THR A 397 -9.78 13.16 38.65
C THR A 397 -8.58 13.67 39.46
N GLY A 398 -7.59 14.31 38.82
CA GLY A 398 -6.35 14.74 39.44
C GLY A 398 -5.42 13.59 39.86
N TRP A 399 -5.74 12.35 39.45
CA TRP A 399 -4.93 11.16 39.74
C TRP A 399 -3.67 11.11 38.87
N SER A 400 -2.72 10.25 39.24
CA SER A 400 -1.52 10.04 38.42
C SER A 400 -1.89 9.40 37.08
N PHE A 401 -1.05 9.56 36.06
CA PHE A 401 -1.34 8.97 34.75
C PHE A 401 -1.19 7.44 34.78
N PRO A 402 -2.07 6.69 34.11
CA PRO A 402 -2.20 5.23 34.23
C PRO A 402 -1.10 4.43 33.50
N LEU A 403 -0.32 5.11 32.66
CA LEU A 403 0.86 4.59 31.96
C LEU A 403 2.00 5.61 32.11
N THR A 404 3.24 5.17 32.01
CA THR A 404 4.40 6.08 31.85
C THR A 404 4.61 6.45 30.37
N PRO A 405 5.34 7.54 30.05
CA PRO A 405 5.64 7.88 28.66
C PRO A 405 6.47 6.82 27.93
N VAL A 406 7.37 6.11 28.64
CA VAL A 406 8.17 5.02 28.08
C VAL A 406 7.28 3.82 27.74
N GLN A 407 6.31 3.51 28.62
CA GLN A 407 5.29 2.51 28.36
C GLN A 407 4.44 2.89 27.13
N ASN A 408 4.00 4.15 26.99
CA ASN A 408 3.25 4.60 25.80
C ASN A 408 4.01 4.32 24.49
N ILE A 409 5.29 4.70 24.40
CA ILE A 409 6.12 4.49 23.19
C ILE A 409 6.27 3.00 22.87
N VAL A 410 6.48 2.16 23.88
CA VAL A 410 6.59 0.70 23.68
C VAL A 410 5.24 0.07 23.28
N LEU A 411 4.12 0.59 23.78
CA LEU A 411 2.79 0.12 23.39
C LEU A 411 2.41 0.52 21.96
N GLU A 412 2.88 1.67 21.47
CA GLU A 412 2.72 2.11 20.07
C GLU A 412 3.25 1.04 19.09
N LEU A 413 4.50 0.61 19.28
CA LEU A 413 5.11 -0.47 18.49
C LEU A 413 4.27 -1.76 18.48
N PHE A 414 3.56 -2.09 19.58
CA PHE A 414 2.64 -3.23 19.60
C PHE A 414 1.32 -2.99 18.87
N MET A 415 0.85 -1.75 18.77
CA MET A 415 -0.31 -1.37 17.94
C MET A 415 0.02 -1.56 16.47
N ASP A 416 1.14 -1.04 15.98
CA ASP A 416 1.50 -1.08 14.56
C ASP A 416 1.88 -2.49 14.09
N LEU A 417 2.69 -3.24 14.87
CA LEU A 417 2.93 -4.67 14.58
C LEU A 417 1.63 -5.48 14.63
N GLY A 418 0.67 -5.12 15.49
CA GLY A 418 -0.63 -5.76 15.55
C GLY A 418 -1.48 -5.48 14.31
N ALA A 419 -1.64 -4.21 13.96
CA ALA A 419 -2.40 -3.71 12.81
C ALA A 419 -1.89 -4.31 11.49
N SER A 420 -0.58 -4.24 11.26
CA SER A 420 0.08 -4.70 10.04
C SER A 420 0.11 -6.23 9.90
N THR A 421 0.38 -6.99 10.97
CA THR A 421 0.50 -8.46 10.87
C THR A 421 -0.82 -9.22 11.02
N THR A 422 -1.76 -8.74 11.84
CA THR A 422 -3.03 -9.45 12.09
C THR A 422 -4.03 -9.24 10.96
N PHE A 423 -4.35 -7.98 10.67
CA PHE A 423 -5.53 -7.68 9.84
C PHE A 423 -5.27 -7.92 8.36
N VAL A 424 -4.06 -7.64 7.87
CA VAL A 424 -3.66 -7.89 6.48
C VAL A 424 -3.83 -9.37 6.10
N SER A 425 -3.58 -10.30 7.03
CA SER A 425 -3.72 -11.75 6.81
C SER A 425 -5.07 -12.36 7.22
N GLU A 426 -6.04 -11.55 7.67
CA GLU A 426 -7.32 -12.09 8.16
C GLU A 426 -8.18 -12.66 7.03
N GLN A 427 -8.92 -13.72 7.33
CA GLN A 427 -9.81 -14.35 6.36
C GLN A 427 -11.06 -13.50 6.07
N GLN A 428 -11.69 -13.75 4.93
CA GLN A 428 -12.84 -12.98 4.44
C GLN A 428 -14.11 -13.38 5.20
N GLU A 429 -14.88 -12.40 5.70
CA GLU A 429 -16.24 -12.66 6.19
C GLU A 429 -17.13 -13.10 5.01
N SER A 430 -17.93 -14.14 5.23
CA SER A 430 -18.61 -14.93 4.18
C SER A 430 -19.60 -14.18 3.30
N ASP A 431 -20.02 -12.97 3.68
CA ASP A 431 -20.95 -12.14 2.90
C ASP A 431 -20.28 -11.30 1.79
N VAL A 432 -18.95 -11.06 1.86
CA VAL A 432 -18.28 -10.01 1.05
C VAL A 432 -18.30 -10.26 -0.47
N THR A 433 -18.42 -11.51 -0.90
CA THR A 433 -18.53 -11.90 -2.32
C THR A 433 -19.87 -11.49 -2.94
N CYS A 434 -20.97 -11.53 -2.17
CA CYS A 434 -22.33 -11.29 -2.64
C CYS A 434 -22.82 -9.84 -2.51
N VAL A 435 -21.99 -8.93 -1.96
CA VAL A 435 -22.36 -7.50 -1.83
C VAL A 435 -22.18 -6.79 -3.19
N PRO A 436 -23.10 -5.92 -3.63
CA PRO A 436 -22.87 -5.03 -4.77
C PRO A 436 -21.69 -4.06 -4.51
N PRO A 437 -21.11 -3.44 -5.56
CA PRO A 437 -20.04 -2.44 -5.40
C PRO A 437 -20.43 -1.32 -4.43
N ARG A 438 -19.46 -0.83 -3.63
CA ARG A 438 -19.70 0.28 -2.70
C ARG A 438 -19.91 1.59 -3.48
N ASP A 439 -21.03 2.23 -3.20
CA ASP A 439 -21.35 3.60 -3.59
C ASP A 439 -20.23 4.59 -3.18
N SER A 440 -19.64 5.27 -4.17
CA SER A 440 -18.51 6.20 -4.01
C SER A 440 -18.85 7.42 -3.13
N LYS A 441 -20.14 7.77 -3.00
CA LYS A 441 -20.61 8.95 -2.26
C LYS A 441 -20.82 8.69 -0.77
N LYS A 442 -20.86 7.42 -0.35
CA LYS A 442 -20.98 7.08 1.08
C LYS A 442 -19.63 7.23 1.78
N SER A 443 -19.57 8.12 2.76
CA SER A 443 -18.39 8.30 3.63
C SER A 443 -17.97 6.97 4.25
N ILE A 444 -16.68 6.63 4.19
CA ILE A 444 -16.14 5.42 4.83
C ILE A 444 -16.35 5.44 6.36
N LEU A 445 -16.52 6.64 6.92
CA LEU A 445 -16.86 6.91 8.32
C LEU A 445 -18.38 6.91 8.52
N ASP A 446 -19.04 5.86 8.02
CA ASP A 446 -20.48 5.61 8.22
C ASP A 446 -20.82 5.53 9.72
N VAL A 447 -22.08 5.78 10.11
CA VAL A 447 -22.52 5.72 11.54
C VAL A 447 -22.19 4.37 12.20
N LYS A 448 -22.16 3.27 11.43
CA LYS A 448 -21.72 1.94 11.89
C LYS A 448 -20.22 1.89 12.22
N PHE A 449 -19.37 2.55 11.43
CA PHE A 449 -17.93 2.69 11.70
C PHE A 449 -17.72 3.42 13.03
N ILE A 450 -18.37 4.59 13.19
CA ILE A 450 -18.25 5.42 14.39
C ILE A 450 -18.78 4.68 15.63
N SER A 451 -19.90 3.96 15.50
CA SER A 451 -20.43 3.12 16.59
C SER A 451 -19.46 2.01 17.01
N ASN A 452 -18.85 1.29 16.05
CA ASN A 452 -17.87 0.26 16.36
C ASN A 452 -16.62 0.83 17.04
N LEU A 453 -16.10 1.95 16.53
CA LEU A 453 -15.00 2.70 17.11
C LEU A 453 -15.28 3.14 18.55
N ILE A 454 -16.46 3.70 18.85
CA ILE A 454 -16.81 4.11 20.22
C ILE A 454 -16.87 2.90 21.17
N LYS A 455 -17.51 1.80 20.75
CA LYS A 455 -17.60 0.58 21.56
C LYS A 455 -16.20 0.01 21.87
N GLY A 456 -15.31 -0.03 20.88
CA GLY A 456 -13.91 -0.45 21.06
C GLY A 456 -13.11 0.48 21.97
N SER A 457 -13.24 1.79 21.78
CA SER A 457 -12.54 2.81 22.58
C SER A 457 -12.91 2.73 24.05
N VAL A 458 -14.22 2.63 24.34
CA VAL A 458 -14.74 2.49 25.72
C VAL A 458 -14.32 1.15 26.32
N SER A 459 -14.37 0.07 25.55
CA SER A 459 -13.92 -1.27 25.98
C SER A 459 -12.47 -1.25 26.47
N LEU A 460 -11.52 -0.75 25.66
CA LEU A 460 -10.11 -0.69 26.03
C LEU A 460 -9.85 0.29 27.18
N THR A 461 -10.53 1.44 27.19
CA THR A 461 -10.45 2.40 28.32
C THR A 461 -10.77 1.72 29.64
N LEU A 462 -11.82 0.89 29.69
CA LEU A 462 -12.21 0.15 30.89
C LEU A 462 -11.24 -0.98 31.24
N CYS A 463 -10.67 -1.68 30.25
CA CYS A 463 -9.61 -2.70 30.47
C CYS A 463 -8.38 -2.12 31.19
N VAL A 464 -8.08 -0.83 30.99
CA VAL A 464 -6.91 -0.15 31.57
C VAL A 464 -7.25 0.56 32.87
N LEU A 465 -8.34 1.34 32.89
CA LEU A 465 -8.68 2.15 34.05
C LEU A 465 -9.17 1.33 35.23
N LEU A 466 -9.91 0.23 35.03
CA LEU A 466 -10.45 -0.54 36.16
C LEU A 466 -9.35 -1.28 36.98
N PRO A 467 -8.34 -1.95 36.38
CA PRO A 467 -7.23 -2.53 37.14
C PRO A 467 -6.29 -1.46 37.73
N TYR A 468 -6.12 -0.33 37.04
CA TYR A 468 -5.40 0.84 37.56
C TYR A 468 -6.10 1.38 38.83
N PHE A 469 -7.39 1.71 38.75
CA PHE A 469 -8.18 2.25 39.86
C PHE A 469 -8.31 1.27 41.04
N TYR A 470 -8.42 -0.04 40.78
CA TYR A 470 -8.47 -1.06 41.84
C TYR A 470 -7.28 -0.96 42.80
N THR A 471 -6.05 -0.83 42.27
CA THR A 471 -4.85 -0.69 43.10
C THR A 471 -4.63 0.76 43.58
N GLN A 472 -4.97 1.76 42.76
CA GLN A 472 -4.81 3.18 43.11
C GLN A 472 -5.71 3.62 44.28
N TYR A 473 -6.85 2.95 44.48
CA TYR A 473 -7.76 3.14 45.62
C TYR A 473 -7.28 2.43 46.89
N ASP A 474 -6.72 1.21 46.75
CA ASP A 474 -6.38 0.33 47.86
C ASP A 474 -4.96 0.57 48.42
N ASN A 475 -4.03 1.04 47.57
CA ASN A 475 -2.62 1.28 47.91
C ASN A 475 -2.10 2.58 47.26
N THR A 476 -2.50 3.73 47.79
CA THR A 476 -2.18 5.07 47.24
C THR A 476 -0.68 5.38 47.11
N ASP A 477 0.18 4.74 47.91
CA ASP A 477 1.64 4.99 47.89
C ASP A 477 2.38 4.32 46.71
N ASN A 478 1.82 3.26 46.12
CA ASN A 478 2.52 2.41 45.15
C ASN A 478 2.13 2.69 43.68
N ILE A 479 2.39 3.92 43.23
CA ILE A 479 2.05 4.39 41.85
C ILE A 479 2.58 3.44 40.75
N MET A 480 3.79 2.90 40.91
CA MET A 480 4.40 1.94 39.95
C MET A 480 3.60 0.64 39.84
N LEU A 481 2.99 0.15 40.92
CA LEU A 481 2.13 -1.03 40.89
C LEU A 481 0.87 -0.76 40.08
N SER A 482 0.24 0.40 40.30
CA SER A 482 -0.94 0.79 39.54
C SER A 482 -0.63 1.01 38.05
N GLN A 483 0.49 1.65 37.71
CA GLN A 483 0.93 1.78 36.32
C GLN A 483 1.26 0.42 35.68
N THR A 484 1.81 -0.53 36.44
CA THR A 484 1.99 -1.92 35.98
C THR A 484 0.63 -2.59 35.69
N MET A 485 -0.38 -2.39 36.54
CA MET A 485 -1.74 -2.88 36.31
C MET A 485 -2.40 -2.25 35.08
N GLY A 486 -2.16 -0.95 34.84
CA GLY A 486 -2.59 -0.25 33.64
C GLY A 486 -1.91 -0.78 32.37
N PHE A 487 -0.60 -1.02 32.41
CA PHE A 487 0.18 -1.58 31.29
C PHE A 487 -0.23 -3.03 30.95
N ALA A 488 -0.40 -3.89 31.96
CA ALA A 488 -0.90 -5.24 31.77
C ALA A 488 -2.35 -5.25 31.26
N GLY A 489 -3.21 -4.37 31.78
CA GLY A 489 -4.59 -4.15 31.33
C GLY A 489 -4.66 -3.63 29.90
N TRP A 490 -3.71 -2.78 29.47
CA TRP A 490 -3.60 -2.36 28.07
C TRP A 490 -3.25 -3.55 27.19
N ILE A 491 -2.18 -4.31 27.48
CA ILE A 491 -1.76 -5.42 26.60
C ILE A 491 -2.84 -6.51 26.52
N PHE A 492 -3.45 -6.93 27.63
CA PHE A 492 -4.53 -7.92 27.60
C PHE A 492 -5.81 -7.37 26.95
N GLY A 493 -6.20 -6.14 27.26
CA GLY A 493 -7.33 -5.46 26.61
C GLY A 493 -7.13 -5.33 25.11
N HIS A 494 -5.92 -4.95 24.67
CA HIS A 494 -5.53 -4.78 23.26
C HIS A 494 -5.58 -6.09 22.47
N LEU A 495 -5.12 -7.20 23.05
CA LEU A 495 -5.21 -8.53 22.45
C LEU A 495 -6.67 -9.00 22.28
N LEU A 496 -7.51 -8.78 23.30
CA LEU A 496 -8.94 -9.12 23.26
C LEU A 496 -9.74 -8.16 22.35
N LEU A 497 -9.33 -6.91 22.24
CA LEU A 497 -9.88 -5.91 21.31
C LEU A 497 -9.53 -6.30 19.86
N ALA A 498 -8.29 -6.71 19.59
CA ALA A 498 -7.86 -7.18 18.28
C ALA A 498 -8.69 -8.39 17.84
N LEU A 499 -8.87 -9.39 18.73
CA LEU A 499 -9.78 -10.51 18.50
C LEU A 499 -11.21 -10.03 18.14
N ASN A 500 -11.72 -9.02 18.84
CA ASN A 500 -13.04 -8.47 18.55
C ASN A 500 -13.12 -7.75 17.19
N PHE A 501 -12.08 -7.03 16.75
CA PHE A 501 -12.10 -6.35 15.45
C PHE A 501 -11.77 -7.26 14.25
N ARG A 502 -11.25 -8.48 14.46
CA ARG A 502 -11.13 -9.49 13.38
C ARG A 502 -12.46 -9.76 12.67
N THR A 503 -13.60 -9.60 13.35
CA THR A 503 -14.95 -9.78 12.77
C THR A 503 -15.86 -8.57 12.97
N SER A 504 -16.39 -8.04 11.88
CA SER A 504 -17.31 -6.89 11.89
C SER A 504 -18.75 -7.28 12.24
N THR A 505 -19.16 -8.51 11.90
CA THR A 505 -20.56 -8.96 12.04
C THR A 505 -20.72 -10.27 12.81
N THR A 506 -19.79 -11.22 12.66
CA THR A 506 -19.88 -12.58 13.25
C THR A 506 -19.19 -12.68 14.62
N PRO A 507 -19.60 -13.57 15.54
CA PRO A 507 -18.95 -13.72 16.84
C PRO A 507 -17.68 -14.57 16.67
N ILE A 508 -16.63 -14.27 17.43
CA ILE A 508 -15.30 -14.90 17.31
C ILE A 508 -15.39 -16.43 17.43
N LEU A 509 -16.28 -16.93 18.30
CA LEU A 509 -16.49 -18.38 18.49
C LEU A 509 -16.98 -19.09 17.22
N ARG A 510 -17.68 -18.41 16.30
CA ARG A 510 -18.09 -19.00 15.00
C ARG A 510 -17.03 -18.85 13.91
N HIS A 511 -16.15 -17.86 14.03
CA HIS A 511 -15.08 -17.58 13.05
C HIS A 511 -13.76 -18.32 13.39
N GLY A 512 -13.64 -18.85 14.60
CA GLY A 512 -12.50 -19.63 15.06
C GLY A 512 -11.34 -18.76 15.56
N LEU A 513 -11.11 -18.81 16.88
CA LEU A 513 -10.00 -18.13 17.56
C LEU A 513 -8.66 -18.35 16.85
N PHE A 514 -8.37 -19.61 16.48
CA PHE A 514 -7.08 -20.04 15.90
C PHE A 514 -7.00 -19.99 14.37
N SER A 515 -7.98 -19.39 13.67
CA SER A 515 -7.99 -19.36 12.20
C SER A 515 -6.79 -18.59 11.61
N ASN A 516 -6.43 -17.44 12.20
CA ASN A 516 -5.28 -16.64 11.80
C ASN A 516 -4.03 -17.02 12.63
N ARG A 517 -3.03 -17.64 11.97
CA ARG A 517 -1.77 -18.05 12.61
C ARG A 517 -0.86 -16.86 12.96
N LEU A 518 -0.86 -15.80 12.14
CA LEU A 518 -0.03 -14.61 12.38
C LEU A 518 -0.52 -13.85 13.61
N PHE A 519 -1.84 -13.74 13.79
CA PHE A 519 -2.45 -13.25 15.03
C PHE A 519 -1.97 -14.04 16.27
N LEU A 520 -1.87 -15.37 16.18
CA LEU A 520 -1.39 -16.19 17.30
C LEU A 520 0.08 -15.95 17.60
N TYR A 521 0.95 -15.84 16.59
CA TYR A 521 2.36 -15.49 16.80
C TYR A 521 2.52 -14.09 17.42
N TRP A 522 1.74 -13.10 16.97
CA TRP A 522 1.71 -11.77 17.57
C TRP A 522 1.22 -11.80 19.03
N THR A 523 0.16 -12.56 19.31
CA THR A 523 -0.38 -12.74 20.68
C THR A 523 0.66 -13.34 21.62
N VAL A 524 1.35 -14.41 21.20
CA VAL A 524 2.44 -15.03 21.97
C VAL A 524 3.59 -14.04 22.15
N GLY A 525 3.96 -13.28 21.12
CA GLY A 525 4.99 -12.24 21.20
C GLY A 525 4.66 -11.15 22.23
N ALA A 526 3.46 -10.57 22.18
CA ALA A 526 3.03 -9.53 23.11
C ALA A 526 2.99 -10.01 24.57
N ILE A 527 2.48 -11.22 24.82
CA ILE A 527 2.48 -11.81 26.17
C ILE A 527 3.93 -12.11 26.61
N THR A 528 4.79 -12.59 25.72
CA THR A 528 6.20 -12.85 26.03
C THR A 528 6.93 -11.58 26.42
N VAL A 529 6.72 -10.46 25.70
CA VAL A 529 7.39 -9.19 26.02
C VAL A 529 6.81 -8.53 27.28
N LEU A 530 5.51 -8.66 27.57
CA LEU A 530 4.96 -8.25 28.87
C LEU A 530 5.63 -9.02 30.02
N LEU A 531 5.77 -10.35 29.91
CA LEU A 531 6.43 -11.17 30.92
C LEU A 531 7.93 -10.84 31.04
N MET A 532 8.66 -10.70 29.93
CA MET A 532 10.06 -10.25 29.95
C MET A 532 10.20 -8.85 30.55
N GLY A 533 9.25 -7.95 30.27
CA GLY A 533 9.18 -6.60 30.83
C GLY A 533 9.05 -6.57 32.35
N MET A 534 8.42 -7.59 32.95
CA MET A 534 8.22 -7.69 34.40
C MET A 534 9.31 -8.52 35.11
N TYR A 535 9.84 -9.56 34.46
CA TYR A 535 10.75 -10.52 35.10
C TYR A 535 12.24 -10.33 34.76
N VAL A 536 12.60 -9.60 33.70
CA VAL A 536 14.01 -9.26 33.40
C VAL A 536 14.36 -7.93 34.06
N PRO A 537 15.28 -7.87 35.04
CA PRO A 537 15.51 -6.66 35.85
C PRO A 537 15.85 -5.41 35.02
N ALA A 538 16.60 -5.57 33.92
CA ALA A 538 16.92 -4.48 33.01
C ALA A 538 15.67 -3.90 32.32
N LEU A 539 14.72 -4.74 31.90
CA LEU A 539 13.48 -4.28 31.26
C LEU A 539 12.47 -3.76 32.30
N SER A 540 12.41 -4.36 33.49
CA SER A 540 11.59 -3.89 34.61
C SER A 540 11.98 -2.48 35.03
N HIS A 541 13.28 -2.19 35.14
CA HIS A 541 13.78 -0.83 35.41
C HIS A 541 13.52 0.13 34.22
N VAL A 542 13.66 -0.32 32.97
CA VAL A 542 13.37 0.48 31.76
C VAL A 542 11.90 0.89 31.66
N LEU A 543 10.99 -0.02 32.00
CA LEU A 543 9.55 0.17 31.83
C LEU A 543 8.85 0.66 33.10
N GLY A 544 9.53 0.69 34.25
CA GLY A 544 8.94 1.00 35.56
C GLY A 544 7.95 -0.08 36.04
N LEU A 545 8.18 -1.34 35.69
CA LEU A 545 7.24 -2.45 35.95
C LEU A 545 7.59 -3.26 37.18
N VAL A 546 6.58 -3.55 38.00
CA VAL A 546 6.67 -4.34 39.24
C VAL A 546 6.15 -5.76 38.99
N ILE A 547 6.64 -6.75 39.74
CA ILE A 547 6.13 -8.13 39.65
C ILE A 547 4.71 -8.19 40.23
N LEU A 548 3.72 -8.55 39.40
CA LEU A 548 2.32 -8.72 39.84
C LEU A 548 2.11 -10.06 40.55
N THR A 549 1.29 -10.03 41.61
CA THR A 549 0.85 -11.22 42.35
C THR A 549 -0.22 -12.01 41.57
N PRO A 550 -0.52 -13.27 41.93
CA PRO A 550 -1.59 -14.04 41.29
C PRO A 550 -2.98 -13.38 41.41
N SER A 551 -3.27 -12.65 42.48
CA SER A 551 -4.54 -11.91 42.63
C SER A 551 -4.61 -10.71 41.68
N HIS A 552 -3.52 -9.97 41.51
CA HIS A 552 -3.43 -8.87 40.54
C HIS A 552 -3.63 -9.38 39.10
N TRP A 553 -2.98 -10.49 38.75
CA TRP A 553 -3.17 -11.17 37.46
C TRP A 553 -4.63 -11.60 37.23
N PHE A 554 -5.27 -12.19 38.23
CA PHE A 554 -6.68 -12.59 38.16
C PHE A 554 -7.59 -11.38 37.89
N VAL A 555 -7.38 -10.26 38.61
CA VAL A 555 -8.15 -9.02 38.40
C VAL A 555 -7.95 -8.48 36.98
N VAL A 556 -6.71 -8.35 36.49
CA VAL A 556 -6.44 -7.87 35.12
C VAL A 556 -7.15 -8.73 34.08
N ILE A 557 -7.00 -10.06 34.16
CA ILE A 557 -7.57 -10.98 33.17
C ILE A 557 -9.11 -10.95 33.20
N CYS A 558 -9.72 -11.08 34.39
CA CYS A 558 -11.18 -11.06 34.51
C CYS A 558 -11.79 -9.73 34.06
N VAL A 559 -11.19 -8.60 34.42
CA VAL A 559 -11.65 -7.28 33.99
C VAL A 559 -11.52 -7.11 32.47
N CYS A 560 -10.38 -7.49 31.87
CA CYS A 560 -10.19 -7.38 30.42
C CYS A 560 -11.19 -8.25 29.63
N VAL A 561 -11.47 -9.47 30.10
CA VAL A 561 -12.49 -10.37 29.51
C VAL A 561 -13.89 -9.76 29.64
N LEU A 562 -14.31 -9.32 30.83
CA LEU A 562 -15.63 -8.71 31.03
C LEU A 562 -15.82 -7.44 30.17
N CYS A 563 -14.80 -6.57 30.12
CA CYS A 563 -14.84 -5.31 29.37
C CYS A 563 -14.82 -5.48 27.85
N THR A 564 -14.55 -6.68 27.32
CA THR A 564 -14.49 -6.96 25.87
C THR A 564 -15.58 -7.92 25.39
N CYS A 565 -15.94 -8.95 26.16
CA CYS A 565 -16.91 -9.98 25.74
C CYS A 565 -18.31 -9.44 25.36
N TRP A 566 -18.74 -8.32 25.94
CA TRP A 566 -20.03 -7.69 25.61
C TRP A 566 -20.15 -7.27 24.13
N MET A 567 -19.03 -6.97 23.45
CA MET A 567 -19.02 -6.65 22.03
C MET A 567 -19.39 -7.88 21.17
N ASP A 568 -18.92 -9.07 21.56
CA ASP A 568 -19.21 -10.31 20.85
C ASP A 568 -20.63 -10.83 21.16
N VAL A 569 -21.15 -10.56 22.37
CA VAL A 569 -22.58 -10.71 22.70
C VAL A 569 -23.43 -9.79 21.81
N TYR A 570 -23.05 -8.52 21.65
CA TYR A 570 -23.73 -7.57 20.77
C TYR A 570 -23.74 -8.06 19.31
N LYS A 571 -22.63 -8.58 18.78
CA LYS A 571 -22.59 -9.21 17.45
C LYS A 571 -23.59 -10.37 17.36
N SER A 572 -23.57 -11.29 18.33
CA SER A 572 -24.49 -12.44 18.37
C SER A 572 -25.96 -12.01 18.31
N MET A 573 -26.35 -10.99 19.08
CA MET A 573 -27.70 -10.39 19.03
C MET A 573 -28.03 -9.70 17.71
N SER A 574 -27.04 -9.04 17.08
CA SER A 574 -27.21 -8.37 15.79
C SER A 574 -27.42 -9.36 14.63
N ILE A 575 -26.81 -10.54 14.69
CA ILE A 575 -26.96 -11.59 13.67
C ILE A 575 -28.37 -12.16 13.66
N GLY A 576 -28.96 -12.39 14.84
CA GLY A 576 -30.35 -12.88 14.94
C GLY A 576 -31.33 -11.98 14.19
N LYS A 577 -31.16 -10.66 14.29
CA LYS A 577 -31.95 -9.68 13.52
C LYS A 577 -31.61 -9.69 12.01
N SER A 578 -30.34 -9.83 11.65
CA SER A 578 -29.89 -9.80 10.26
C SER A 578 -30.23 -11.06 9.46
N LEU A 579 -30.31 -12.23 10.10
CA LEU A 579 -30.76 -13.47 9.45
C LEU A 579 -32.24 -13.38 9.11
N HIS A 580 -33.07 -12.98 10.08
CA HIS A 580 -34.50 -12.81 9.87
C HIS A 580 -34.82 -11.79 8.75
N GLN A 581 -34.05 -10.69 8.67
CA GLN A 581 -34.21 -9.71 7.60
C GLN A 581 -33.65 -10.18 6.24
N LYS A 582 -32.75 -11.17 6.21
CA LYS A 582 -32.30 -11.85 4.96
C LYS A 582 -33.32 -12.88 4.49
N GLU A 583 -33.94 -13.63 5.40
CA GLU A 583 -35.04 -14.56 5.09
C GLU A 583 -36.19 -13.82 4.41
N TYR A 584 -36.66 -12.72 4.99
CA TYR A 584 -37.68 -11.86 4.38
C TYR A 584 -37.29 -11.36 2.98
N LYS A 585 -36.04 -10.91 2.77
CA LYS A 585 -35.60 -10.44 1.45
C LYS A 585 -35.44 -11.54 0.40
N LEU A 586 -35.09 -12.76 0.81
CA LEU A 586 -35.08 -13.91 -0.11
C LEU A 586 -36.52 -14.29 -0.49
N LEU A 587 -37.48 -14.18 0.43
CA LEU A 587 -38.90 -14.37 0.14
C LEU A 587 -39.48 -13.27 -0.77
N GLU A 588 -39.08 -12.00 -0.61
CA GLU A 588 -39.44 -10.91 -1.54
C GLU A 588 -38.92 -11.16 -2.97
N VAL A 589 -37.68 -11.67 -3.11
CA VAL A 589 -37.10 -11.98 -4.43
C VAL A 589 -37.78 -13.20 -5.06
N VAL A 590 -38.08 -14.25 -4.28
CA VAL A 590 -38.76 -15.48 -4.75
C VAL A 590 -40.28 -15.30 -4.97
N SER A 591 -40.82 -14.10 -4.75
CA SER A 591 -42.23 -13.75 -5.05
C SER A 591 -42.38 -12.71 -6.16
N CYS A 592 -41.32 -12.48 -6.95
CA CYS A 592 -41.33 -11.62 -8.15
C CYS A 592 -40.94 -12.34 -9.45
N ASP A 593 -40.72 -13.66 -9.40
CA ASP A 593 -40.62 -14.60 -10.54
C ASP A 593 -41.87 -15.51 -10.56
#